data_AF-A0A8S0VG03-F1
#
_entry.id   AF-A0A8S0VG03-F1
#
_cell.length_a   1.000
_cell.length_b   1.000
_cell.length_c   1.000
_cell.angle_alpha   90.00
_cell.angle_beta   90.00
_cell.angle_gamma   90.00
#
_symmetry.space_group_name_H-M   'P 1'
#
loop_
_entity.id
_entity.type
_entity.pdbx_description
1 polymer ?
#
loop_
_entity_poly.entity_id
_entity_poly.type
_entity_poly.pdbx_seq_one_letter_code
_entity_poly.pdbx_strand_id
1 'polypeptide(L)'
;MQKTKPKVLVNTFDSLEPDALKAIEEYELIGIGPLIPSAFLDGKDPSDKGVGGDLSRNSEDYMQWLNSKPECSVVYVSFGSLLRLPKVQMEEIAKGLIECGRPFLWVIRVDENQEE
;
A
#
# COMPACT_ATOMS: atom_id res chain seq x y z
N MET A 1 14.85 -42.29 -0.53
CA MET A 1 13.90 -41.39 0.17
C MET A 1 13.60 -40.22 -0.74
N GLN A 2 12.33 -39.99 -1.08
CA GLN A 2 11.93 -38.87 -1.93
C GLN A 2 12.08 -37.59 -1.09
N LYS A 3 13.01 -36.70 -1.44
CA LYS A 3 13.16 -35.41 -0.77
C LYS A 3 11.99 -34.52 -1.22
N THR A 4 11.11 -34.18 -0.29
CA THR A 4 10.05 -33.19 -0.51
C THR A 4 10.66 -31.78 -0.53
N LYS A 5 10.24 -30.95 -1.48
CA LYS A 5 10.65 -29.54 -1.54
C LYS A 5 10.10 -28.80 -0.32
N PRO A 6 10.85 -27.88 0.32
CA PRO A 6 10.30 -27.04 1.37
C PRO A 6 9.23 -26.10 0.79
N LYS A 7 8.15 -25.91 1.54
CA LYS A 7 7.05 -25.02 1.16
C LYS A 7 7.30 -23.61 1.67
N VAL A 8 7.06 -22.60 0.84
CA VAL A 8 7.18 -21.18 1.20
C VAL A 8 5.86 -20.50 0.88
N LEU A 9 5.27 -19.85 1.87
CA LEU A 9 4.06 -19.07 1.69
C LEU A 9 4.44 -17.67 1.21
N VAL A 10 3.83 -17.22 0.12
CA VAL A 10 4.13 -15.92 -0.50
C VAL A 10 2.86 -15.10 -0.54
N ASN A 11 2.92 -13.85 -0.08
CA ASN A 11 1.79 -12.92 -0.16
C ASN A 11 1.61 -12.38 -1.58
N THR A 12 1.14 -13.26 -2.46
CA THR A 12 0.82 -13.04 -3.88
C THR A 12 -0.26 -14.04 -4.29
N PHE A 13 -0.73 -14.01 -5.53
CA PHE A 13 -1.69 -14.98 -6.07
C PHE A 13 -1.32 -15.38 -7.50
N ASP A 14 -1.72 -16.58 -7.92
CA ASP A 14 -1.24 -17.23 -9.15
C ASP A 14 -1.44 -16.40 -10.42
N SER A 15 -2.54 -15.65 -10.53
CA SER A 15 -2.80 -14.82 -11.71
C SER A 15 -2.01 -13.51 -11.73
N LEU A 16 -1.40 -13.10 -10.61
CA LEU A 16 -0.51 -11.93 -10.56
C LEU A 16 0.92 -12.28 -10.98
N GLU A 17 1.47 -13.38 -10.45
CA GLU A 17 2.89 -13.72 -10.61
C GLU A 17 3.13 -15.22 -10.93
N PRO A 18 2.56 -15.74 -12.03
CA PRO A 18 2.61 -17.18 -12.35
C PRO A 18 4.03 -17.70 -12.60
N ASP A 19 4.89 -16.87 -13.18
CA ASP A 19 6.28 -17.23 -13.48
C ASP A 19 7.16 -17.14 -12.24
N ALA A 20 6.96 -16.12 -11.39
CA ALA A 20 7.74 -15.96 -10.16
C ALA A 20 7.51 -17.11 -9.17
N LEU A 21 6.26 -17.59 -9.06
CA LEU A 21 5.92 -18.75 -8.23
C LEU A 21 6.58 -20.06 -8.69
N LYS A 22 7.05 -20.13 -9.94
CA LYS A 22 7.73 -21.29 -10.52
C LYS A 22 9.24 -21.09 -10.70
N ALA A 23 9.74 -19.88 -10.43
CA ALA A 23 11.11 -19.49 -10.75
C ALA A 23 12.17 -20.20 -9.88
N ILE A 24 11.81 -20.69 -8.69
CA ILE A 24 12.75 -21.32 -7.75
C ILE A 24 12.40 -22.80 -7.61
N GLU A 25 13.12 -23.65 -8.35
CA GLU A 25 12.81 -25.08 -8.43
C GLU A 25 13.05 -25.83 -7.12
N GLU A 26 13.90 -25.32 -6.21
CA GLU A 26 14.21 -25.95 -4.94
C GLU A 26 13.06 -25.89 -3.93
N TYR A 27 12.13 -24.95 -4.13
CA TYR A 27 11.01 -24.69 -3.23
C TYR A 27 9.67 -24.95 -3.91
N GLU A 28 8.66 -25.22 -3.09
CA GLU A 28 7.26 -25.14 -3.49
C GLU A 28 6.72 -23.79 -2.99
N LEU A 29 6.67 -22.79 -3.88
CA LEU A 29 6.12 -21.47 -3.57
C LEU A 29 4.59 -21.54 -3.67
N ILE A 30 3.89 -21.11 -2.62
CA ILE A 30 2.43 -21.13 -2.53
C ILE A 30 1.95 -19.70 -2.35
N GLY A 31 1.25 -19.17 -3.34
CA GLY A 31 0.56 -17.88 -3.24
C GLY A 31 -0.62 -18.00 -2.26
N ILE A 32 -0.60 -17.19 -1.20
CA ILE A 32 -1.67 -17.14 -0.17
C ILE A 32 -2.32 -15.77 -0.07
N GLY A 33 -2.02 -14.88 -1.03
CA GLY A 33 -2.46 -13.51 -1.03
C GLY A 33 -3.73 -13.26 -1.86
N PRO A 34 -4.14 -11.98 -1.94
CA PRO A 34 -3.60 -10.87 -1.15
C PRO A 34 -3.99 -11.01 0.33
N LEU A 35 -3.02 -10.90 1.24
CA LEU A 35 -3.27 -10.86 2.69
C LEU A 35 -3.73 -9.46 3.11
N ILE A 36 -4.93 -9.09 2.67
CA ILE A 36 -5.62 -7.88 3.10
C ILE A 36 -6.97 -8.28 3.73
N PRO A 37 -7.55 -7.45 4.62
CA PRO A 37 -8.74 -7.86 5.36
C PRO A 37 -9.93 -8.18 4.46
N SER A 38 -10.75 -9.16 4.84
CA SER A 38 -11.90 -9.61 4.03
C SER A 38 -12.86 -8.46 3.68
N ALA A 39 -13.02 -7.47 4.57
CA ALA A 39 -13.80 -6.26 4.30
C ALA A 39 -13.38 -5.49 3.03
N PHE A 40 -12.13 -5.64 2.57
CA PHE A 40 -11.59 -4.99 1.38
C PHE A 40 -11.39 -5.93 0.18
N LEU A 41 -11.72 -7.22 0.30
CA LEU A 41 -11.58 -8.21 -0.79
C LEU A 41 -12.91 -8.78 -1.23
N ASP A 42 -13.45 -9.68 -0.42
CA ASP A 42 -14.59 -10.52 -0.78
C ASP A 42 -15.80 -10.28 0.11
N GLY A 43 -15.65 -9.47 1.16
CA GLY A 43 -16.71 -9.09 2.09
C GLY A 43 -17.33 -10.26 2.84
N LYS A 44 -16.71 -11.45 2.83
CA LYS A 44 -17.26 -12.66 3.47
C LYS A 44 -17.20 -12.58 4.99
N ASP A 45 -16.19 -11.91 5.52
CA ASP A 45 -16.08 -11.56 6.92
C ASP A 45 -15.99 -10.03 7.07
N PRO A 46 -17.15 -9.33 7.22
CA PRO A 46 -17.17 -7.89 7.44
C PRO A 46 -16.58 -7.46 8.79
N SER A 47 -16.34 -8.41 9.71
CA SER A 47 -15.72 -8.13 11.00
C SER A 47 -14.20 -8.09 10.91
N ASP A 48 -13.63 -8.75 9.90
CA ASP A 48 -12.23 -8.61 9.52
C ASP A 48 -11.98 -7.29 8.78
N LYS A 49 -11.88 -6.23 9.59
CA LYS A 49 -11.55 -4.86 9.16
C LYS A 49 -10.08 -4.51 9.43
N GLY A 50 -9.32 -5.42 10.03
CA GLY A 50 -8.07 -5.11 10.70
C GLY A 50 -6.90 -4.99 9.73
N VAL A 51 -6.49 -3.76 9.40
CA VAL A 51 -5.10 -3.52 8.98
C VAL A 51 -4.26 -3.48 10.25
N GLY A 52 -3.73 -4.63 10.67
CA GLY A 52 -2.82 -4.69 11.81
C GLY A 52 -1.61 -3.78 11.56
N GLY A 53 -1.41 -2.76 12.41
CA GLY A 53 -0.29 -1.83 12.30
C GLY A 53 -0.62 -0.40 11.84
N ASP A 54 -1.87 0.06 11.98
CA ASP A 54 -2.16 1.49 11.88
C ASP A 54 -1.47 2.25 13.02
N LEU A 55 -0.32 2.84 12.69
CA LEU A 55 0.48 3.68 13.59
C LEU A 55 0.04 5.15 13.54
N SER A 56 -0.99 5.49 12.74
CA SER A 56 -1.46 6.85 12.58
C SER A 56 -2.84 7.03 13.20
N ARG A 57 -3.02 8.11 13.95
CA ARG A 57 -4.33 8.49 14.48
C ARG A 57 -5.24 8.88 13.31
N ASN A 58 -6.41 8.23 13.22
CA ASN A 58 -7.50 8.60 12.34
C ASN A 58 -7.87 10.08 12.53
N SER A 59 -7.47 10.96 11.62
CA SER A 59 -8.13 12.26 11.49
C SER A 59 -9.31 12.09 10.53
N GLU A 60 -10.53 12.22 11.04
CA GLU A 60 -11.76 12.12 10.23
C GLU A 60 -11.81 13.22 9.13
N ASP A 61 -11.01 14.28 9.28
CA ASP A 61 -10.99 15.47 8.45
C ASP A 61 -10.67 15.20 6.97
N TYR A 62 -9.71 14.32 6.65
CA TYR A 62 -9.37 14.05 5.25
C TYR A 62 -10.40 13.18 4.55
N MET A 63 -11.13 12.32 5.29
CA MET A 63 -12.19 11.50 4.73
C MET A 63 -13.38 12.36 4.31
N GLN A 64 -13.75 13.36 5.12
CA GLN A 64 -14.76 14.36 4.72
C GLN A 64 -14.32 15.13 3.47
N TRP A 65 -13.05 15.56 3.42
CA TRP A 65 -12.52 16.21 2.22
C TRP A 65 -12.55 15.31 0.98
N LEU A 66 -12.22 14.02 1.12
CA LEU A 66 -12.23 13.04 0.03
C LEU A 66 -13.66 12.79 -0.48
N ASN A 67 -14.62 12.62 0.43
CA ASN A 67 -16.04 12.42 0.12
C ASN A 67 -16.67 13.60 -0.63
N SER A 68 -16.09 14.81 -0.51
CA SER A 68 -16.56 15.99 -1.24
C SER A 68 -16.06 16.09 -2.69
N LYS A 69 -15.18 15.19 -3.14
CA LYS A 69 -14.61 15.23 -4.50
C LYS A 69 -15.36 14.30 -5.45
N PRO A 70 -15.39 14.60 -6.76
CA PRO A 70 -15.99 13.69 -7.74
C PRO A 70 -15.34 12.31 -7.72
N GLU A 71 -16.08 11.28 -8.14
CA GLU A 71 -15.56 9.93 -8.28
C GLU A 71 -14.32 9.89 -9.19
N CYS A 72 -13.35 9.04 -8.83
CA CYS A 72 -12.10 8.86 -9.58
C CYS A 72 -11.29 10.14 -9.84
N SER A 73 -11.52 11.23 -9.09
CA SER A 73 -10.90 12.54 -9.35
C SER A 73 -9.60 12.81 -8.58
N VAL A 74 -9.41 12.18 -7.41
CA VAL A 74 -8.30 12.46 -6.49
C VAL A 74 -7.10 11.54 -6.76
N VAL A 75 -5.90 12.11 -6.73
CA VAL A 75 -4.63 11.36 -6.77
C VAL A 75 -4.15 11.08 -5.34
N TYR A 76 -3.97 9.81 -4.97
CA TYR A 76 -3.31 9.43 -3.72
C TYR A 76 -1.80 9.34 -3.93
N VAL A 77 -1.02 10.02 -3.08
CA VAL A 77 0.44 10.05 -3.15
C VAL A 77 1.03 9.61 -1.81
N SER A 78 1.81 8.54 -1.83
CA SER A 78 2.52 8.00 -0.66
C SER A 78 3.76 7.24 -1.09
N PHE A 79 4.85 7.41 -0.33
CA PHE A 79 6.13 6.71 -0.55
C PHE A 79 6.33 5.58 0.47
N GLY A 80 5.23 5.08 1.03
CA GLY A 80 5.25 4.03 2.05
C GLY A 80 5.76 4.55 3.40
N SER A 81 6.00 3.61 4.32
CA SER A 81 6.31 3.96 5.70
C SER A 81 7.80 4.17 5.99
N LEU A 82 8.66 3.53 5.20
CA LEU A 82 10.09 3.47 5.46
C LEU A 82 10.86 4.61 4.80
N LEU A 83 10.44 5.06 3.62
CA LEU A 83 11.20 6.02 2.84
C LEU A 83 10.95 7.47 3.32
N ARG A 84 11.99 8.28 3.22
CA ARG A 84 11.96 9.73 3.38
C ARG A 84 12.55 10.35 2.12
N LEU A 85 11.82 11.30 1.55
CA LEU A 85 12.25 11.98 0.34
C LEU A 85 13.11 13.20 0.71
N PRO A 86 14.26 13.42 0.05
CA PRO A 86 14.97 14.68 0.12
C PRO A 86 14.07 15.85 -0.27
N LYS A 87 14.29 17.03 0.33
CA LYS A 87 13.53 18.26 0.06
C LYS A 87 13.38 18.56 -1.43
N VAL A 88 14.48 18.45 -2.19
CA VAL A 88 14.49 18.70 -3.65
C VAL A 88 13.51 17.78 -4.38
N GLN A 89 13.43 16.49 -4.00
CA GLN A 89 12.46 15.58 -4.61
C GLN A 89 11.02 15.94 -4.24
N MET A 90 10.76 16.34 -3.00
CA MET A 90 9.44 16.81 -2.60
C MET A 90 9.01 18.07 -3.38
N GLU A 91 9.93 19.01 -3.59
CA GLU A 91 9.64 20.23 -4.37
C GLU A 91 9.25 19.91 -5.81
N GLU A 92 9.97 19.01 -6.47
CA GLU A 92 9.65 18.60 -7.84
C GLU A 92 8.32 17.83 -7.92
N ILE A 93 8.03 16.96 -6.95
CA ILE A 93 6.72 16.27 -6.86
C ILE A 93 5.61 17.29 -6.63
N ALA A 94 5.79 18.27 -5.74
CA ALA A 94 4.81 19.30 -5.46
C ALA A 94 4.50 20.13 -6.70
N LYS A 95 5.53 20.55 -7.46
CA LYS A 95 5.36 21.26 -8.72
C LYS A 95 4.53 20.43 -9.71
N GLY A 96 4.90 19.16 -9.91
CA GLY A 96 4.16 18.27 -10.81
C GLY A 96 2.70 18.05 -10.40
N LEU A 97 2.41 17.96 -9.11
CA LEU A 97 1.04 17.81 -8.60
C LEU A 97 0.20 19.09 -8.81
N ILE A 98 0.80 20.27 -8.62
CA ILE A 98 0.15 21.56 -8.90
C ILE A 98 -0.15 21.70 -10.39
N GLU A 99 0.84 21.41 -11.25
CA GLU A 99 0.71 21.48 -12.71
C GLU A 99 -0.31 20.47 -13.25
N CYS A 100 -0.47 19.30 -12.60
CA CYS A 100 -1.47 18.30 -12.95
C CYS A 100 -2.91 18.83 -12.85
N GLY A 101 -3.17 19.85 -12.03
CA GLY A 101 -4.48 20.49 -11.89
C GLY A 101 -5.56 19.59 -11.29
N ARG A 102 -5.18 18.42 -10.74
CA ARG A 102 -6.09 17.48 -10.09
C ARG A 102 -6.02 17.63 -8.57
N PRO A 103 -7.13 17.41 -7.84
CA PRO A 103 -7.06 17.30 -6.39
C PRO A 103 -6.16 16.11 -6.02
N PHE A 104 -5.31 16.28 -5.02
CA PHE A 104 -4.42 15.22 -4.53
C PHE A 104 -4.45 15.13 -3.00
N LEU A 105 -4.28 13.91 -2.50
CA LEU A 105 -4.06 13.61 -1.09
C LEU A 105 -2.65 13.06 -0.95
N TRP A 106 -1.74 13.87 -0.41
CA TRP A 106 -0.33 13.51 -0.26
C TRP A 106 0.02 13.26 1.21
N VAL A 107 0.43 12.03 1.50
CA VAL A 107 0.93 11.63 2.83
C VAL A 107 2.40 12.04 2.95
N ILE A 108 2.66 13.10 3.72
CA ILE A 108 4.00 13.58 4.05
C ILE A 108 4.30 13.21 5.51
N ARG A 109 5.47 12.63 5.75
CA ARG A 109 5.96 12.31 7.10
C ARG A 109 6.92 13.41 7.53
N VAL A 110 6.57 14.12 8.59
CA VAL A 110 7.42 15.13 9.22
C VAL A 110 8.25 14.44 10.30
N ASP A 111 9.54 14.77 10.40
CA ASP A 111 10.36 14.30 11.51
C ASP A 111 10.06 15.17 12.75
N GLU A 112 9.80 14.54 13.90
CA GLU A 112 9.62 15.24 15.18
C GLU A 112 10.90 15.99 15.65
N ASN A 113 12.03 15.79 14.95
CA ASN A 113 13.32 16.41 15.25
C ASN A 113 13.72 17.52 14.26
N GLN A 114 12.77 18.08 13.51
CA GLN A 114 12.98 19.33 12.75
C GLN A 114 12.15 20.46 13.37
N GLU A 115 12.38 20.70 14.67
CA GLU A 115 12.34 22.07 15.19
C GLU A 115 13.64 22.75 14.73
N GLU A 116 13.54 23.53 13.64
CA GLU A 116 14.26 24.79 13.31
C GLU A 116 14.24 25.07 11.80
#